data_AF-A0A1A0JF63-F1
#
_entry.id   AF-A0A1A0JF63-F1
#
_cell.length_a   1.000
_cell.length_b   1.000
_cell.length_c   1.000
_cell.angle_alpha   90.00
_cell.angle_beta   90.00
_cell.angle_gamma   90.00
#
_symmetry.space_group_name_H-M   'P 1'
#
loop_
_entity.id
_entity.type
_entity.pdbx_description
1 polymer ?
#
loop_
_entity_poly.entity_id
_entity_poly.type
_entity_poly.pdbx_seq_one_letter_code
_entity_poly.pdbx_strand_id
1 'polypeptide(L)'
;MRRHRAGTRGRAGAVVGHPAHARSPRPHPPIFVGGGEVAARRAVRLGIGWVPNGVSDPAQVPDQLAAVGDSGIPIAITPVAPDPALLDAYAEAGVQRVTLALPTLPESESLRALDEFAAVAQRYRD
;
A
#
# COMPACT_ATOMS: atom_id res chain seq x y z
N MET A 1 -48.63 -12.15 -15.60
CA MET A 1 -47.68 -12.77 -14.65
C MET A 1 -46.48 -13.33 -15.40
N ARG A 2 -45.35 -12.60 -15.41
CA ARG A 2 -44.10 -13.04 -16.04
C ARG A 2 -43.33 -13.94 -15.06
N ARG A 3 -42.93 -15.12 -15.51
CA ARG A 3 -42.17 -16.10 -14.74
C ARG A 3 -40.72 -15.62 -14.56
N HIS A 4 -40.27 -15.42 -13.33
CA HIS A 4 -38.85 -15.31 -13.00
C HIS A 4 -38.21 -16.70 -13.09
N ARG A 5 -37.29 -16.90 -14.03
CA ARG A 5 -36.37 -18.06 -14.02
C ARG A 5 -35.21 -17.76 -13.08
N ALA A 6 -35.04 -18.61 -12.08
CA ALA A 6 -33.89 -18.63 -11.19
C ALA A 6 -32.62 -18.95 -12.01
N GLY A 7 -31.57 -18.14 -11.85
CA GLY A 7 -30.25 -18.39 -12.40
C GLY A 7 -29.60 -19.56 -11.67
N THR A 8 -29.40 -20.67 -12.38
CA THR A 8 -28.65 -21.82 -11.90
C THR A 8 -27.15 -21.49 -11.89
N ARG A 9 -26.53 -21.51 -10.71
CA ARG A 9 -25.06 -21.53 -10.57
C ARG A 9 -24.55 -22.83 -11.21
N GLY A 10 -23.85 -22.71 -12.34
CA GLY A 10 -23.11 -23.83 -12.92
C GLY A 10 -22.03 -24.30 -11.95
N ARG A 11 -22.13 -25.55 -11.50
CA ARG A 11 -21.00 -26.27 -10.89
C ARG A 11 -19.95 -26.46 -11.98
N ALA A 12 -18.80 -25.82 -11.85
CA ALA A 12 -17.65 -26.18 -12.65
C ALA A 12 -17.26 -27.63 -12.31
N GLY A 13 -17.42 -28.54 -13.27
CA GLY A 13 -16.92 -29.90 -13.18
C GLY A 13 -15.40 -29.91 -13.04
N ALA A 14 -14.87 -30.98 -12.44
CA ALA A 14 -13.44 -31.14 -12.18
C ALA A 14 -12.64 -31.05 -13.48
N VAL A 15 -11.98 -29.91 -13.71
CA VAL A 15 -10.89 -29.80 -14.68
C VAL A 15 -9.65 -30.30 -13.95
N VAL A 16 -9.21 -31.51 -14.28
CA VAL A 16 -7.88 -32.00 -13.90
C VAL A 16 -6.88 -31.17 -14.69
N GLY A 17 -6.33 -30.14 -14.05
CA GLY A 17 -5.20 -29.39 -14.58
C GLY A 17 -3.98 -30.31 -14.66
N HIS A 18 -3.31 -30.34 -15.82
CA HIS A 18 -1.96 -30.89 -15.96
C HIS A 18 -1.05 -30.32 -14.85
N PRO A 19 -0.02 -31.07 -14.40
CA PRO A 19 0.88 -30.57 -13.36
C PRO A 19 1.49 -29.26 -13.84
N ALA A 20 1.12 -28.17 -13.16
CA ALA A 20 1.74 -26.88 -13.36
C ALA A 20 3.26 -27.09 -13.24
N HIS A 21 4.00 -26.65 -14.26
CA HIS A 21 5.46 -26.65 -14.26
C HIS A 21 5.96 -26.31 -12.87
N ALA A 22 6.77 -27.20 -12.29
CA ALA A 22 7.30 -27.06 -10.94
C ALA A 22 7.80 -25.62 -10.73
N ARG A 23 7.02 -24.84 -9.98
CA ARG A 23 7.34 -23.46 -9.67
C ARG A 23 8.50 -23.51 -8.70
N SER A 24 9.71 -23.46 -9.23
CA SER A 24 10.87 -23.05 -8.45
C SER A 24 10.48 -21.74 -7.73
N PRO A 25 10.50 -21.68 -6.40
CA PRO A 25 10.00 -20.54 -5.64
C PRO A 25 11.02 -19.40 -5.76
N ARG A 26 11.06 -18.74 -6.92
CA ARG A 26 11.55 -17.36 -6.96
C ARG A 26 10.62 -16.58 -6.04
N PRO A 27 11.11 -15.84 -5.03
CA PRO A 27 10.23 -15.01 -4.23
C PRO A 27 9.50 -14.09 -5.22
N HIS A 28 8.17 -14.23 -5.25
CA HIS A 28 7.34 -13.30 -6.01
C HIS A 28 7.64 -11.90 -5.48
N PRO A 29 7.69 -10.87 -6.34
CA PRO A 29 7.76 -9.50 -5.87
C PRO A 29 6.70 -9.27 -4.79
N PRO A 30 7.02 -8.52 -3.72
CA PRO A 30 6.08 -8.30 -2.63
C PRO A 30 4.80 -7.67 -3.17
N ILE A 31 3.65 -8.27 -2.83
CA ILE A 31 2.33 -7.78 -3.24
C ILE A 31 1.84 -6.80 -2.19
N PHE A 32 1.28 -5.68 -2.64
CA PHE A 32 0.66 -4.68 -1.79
C PHE A 32 -0.80 -4.47 -2.20
N VAL A 33 -1.67 -4.18 -1.24
CA VAL A 33 -3.05 -3.75 -1.49
C VAL A 33 -3.26 -2.31 -1.04
N GLY A 34 -3.78 -1.47 -1.94
CA GLY A 34 -4.11 -0.08 -1.65
C GLY A 34 -5.51 0.10 -1.07
N GLY A 35 -5.69 1.17 -0.29
CA GLY A 35 -7.00 1.61 0.23
C GLY A 35 -7.02 1.77 1.75
N GLY A 36 -8.17 2.15 2.30
CA GLY A 36 -8.37 2.35 3.75
C GLY A 36 -8.50 1.04 4.54
N GLU A 37 -9.19 1.10 5.67
CA GLU A 37 -9.24 0.01 6.67
C GLU A 37 -9.69 -1.36 6.11
N VAL A 38 -10.58 -1.39 5.10
CA VAL A 38 -11.00 -2.65 4.45
C VAL A 38 -9.81 -3.32 3.74
N ALA A 39 -8.93 -2.53 3.11
CA ALA A 39 -7.72 -3.02 2.49
C ALA A 39 -6.69 -3.46 3.55
N ALA A 40 -6.56 -2.72 4.66
CA ALA A 40 -5.72 -3.10 5.79
C ALA A 40 -6.11 -4.50 6.33
N ARG A 41 -7.39 -4.73 6.62
CA ARG A 41 -7.89 -6.05 7.07
C ARG A 41 -7.63 -7.15 6.04
N ARG A 42 -7.69 -6.83 4.74
CA ARG A 42 -7.34 -7.78 3.67
C ARG A 42 -5.84 -8.07 3.63
N ALA A 43 -4.99 -7.06 3.85
CA ALA A 43 -3.55 -7.18 3.87
C ALA A 43 -3.11 -8.11 5.00
N VAL A 44 -3.60 -7.85 6.23
CA VAL A 44 -3.36 -8.68 7.42
C VAL A 44 -3.81 -10.12 7.18
N ARG A 45 -5.05 -10.32 6.69
CA ARG A 45 -5.59 -11.67 6.42
C ARG A 45 -4.75 -12.46 5.40
N LEU A 46 -4.15 -11.79 4.41
CA LEU A 46 -3.41 -12.43 3.33
C LEU A 46 -1.89 -12.45 3.56
N GLY A 47 -1.38 -11.82 4.62
CA GLY A 47 0.06 -11.67 4.86
C GLY A 47 0.77 -10.90 3.75
N ILE A 48 0.09 -9.91 3.15
CA ILE A 48 0.64 -9.05 2.08
C ILE A 48 0.76 -7.61 2.58
N GLY A 49 1.49 -6.77 1.85
CA GLY A 49 1.69 -5.39 2.24
C GLY A 49 0.45 -4.51 2.09
N TRP A 50 0.43 -3.39 2.81
CA TRP A 50 -0.66 -2.41 2.78
C TRP A 50 -0.15 -1.03 2.33
N VAL A 51 -0.98 -0.35 1.54
CA VAL A 51 -0.69 0.97 0.97
C VAL A 51 -1.84 1.95 1.22
N PRO A 52 -1.86 2.66 2.35
CA PRO A 52 -2.80 3.75 2.58
C PRO A 52 -2.30 5.08 2.01
N ASN A 53 -3.24 6.02 1.87
CA ASN A 53 -2.92 7.43 1.69
C ASN A 53 -2.30 8.00 2.97
N GLY A 54 -1.33 8.91 2.84
CA GLY A 54 -0.78 9.63 3.97
C GLY A 54 -1.84 10.46 4.70
N VAL A 55 -1.69 10.58 6.02
CA VAL A 55 -2.47 11.54 6.81
C VAL A 55 -1.91 12.95 6.63
N SER A 56 -2.64 13.97 7.06
CA SER A 56 -2.20 15.37 6.98
C SER A 56 -1.55 15.87 8.27
N ASP A 57 -1.78 15.19 9.39
CA ASP A 57 -1.28 15.56 10.71
C ASP A 57 -0.47 14.40 11.32
N PRO A 58 0.79 14.62 11.73
CA PRO A 58 1.62 13.61 12.38
C PRO A 58 0.94 12.89 13.55
N ALA A 59 0.06 13.58 14.29
CA ALA A 59 -0.67 13.01 15.42
C ALA A 59 -1.67 11.92 15.02
N GLN A 60 -2.03 11.82 13.73
CA GLN A 60 -2.95 10.82 13.19
C GLN A 60 -2.25 9.51 12.78
N VAL A 61 -0.92 9.48 12.75
CA VAL A 61 -0.15 8.29 12.35
C VAL A 61 -0.45 7.08 13.22
N PRO A 62 -0.50 7.16 14.57
CA PRO A 62 -0.83 6.02 15.42
C PRO A 62 -2.21 5.42 15.10
N ASP A 63 -3.23 6.27 14.94
CA ASP A 63 -4.60 5.84 14.65
C ASP A 63 -4.70 5.19 13.25
N GLN A 64 -3.96 5.70 12.27
CA GLN A 64 -3.90 5.08 10.95
C GLN A 64 -3.30 3.67 11.02
N LEU A 65 -2.22 3.48 11.78
CA LEU A 65 -1.49 2.21 11.88
C LEU A 65 -2.18 1.19 12.80
N ALA A 66 -3.06 1.64 13.70
CA ALA A 66 -3.91 0.77 14.52
C ALA A 66 -4.73 -0.24 13.68
N ALA A 67 -5.02 0.08 12.41
CA ALA A 67 -5.72 -0.81 11.48
C ALA A 67 -4.98 -2.12 11.17
N VAL A 68 -3.65 -2.16 11.37
CA VAL A 68 -2.81 -3.34 11.12
C VAL A 68 -2.11 -3.86 12.38
N GLY A 69 -2.11 -3.11 13.48
CA GLY A 69 -1.53 -3.50 14.77
C GLY A 69 -0.13 -4.11 14.63
N ASP A 70 0.17 -5.12 15.44
CA ASP A 70 1.46 -5.83 15.43
C ASP A 70 1.54 -6.94 14.36
N SER A 71 0.77 -6.84 13.27
CA SER A 71 0.70 -7.91 12.25
C SER A 71 2.01 -8.18 11.51
N GLY A 72 2.97 -7.25 11.57
CA GLY A 72 4.29 -7.38 10.94
C GLY A 72 4.26 -7.35 9.40
N ILE A 73 3.12 -7.02 8.78
CA ILE A 73 3.05 -6.86 7.33
C ILE A 73 3.81 -5.61 6.89
N PRO A 74 4.41 -5.59 5.67
CA PRO A 74 5.08 -4.39 5.19
C PRO A 74 4.08 -3.28 4.87
N ILE A 75 4.42 -2.04 5.23
CA ILE A 75 3.59 -0.85 5.04
C ILE A 75 4.36 0.13 4.17
N ALA A 76 3.68 0.66 3.15
CA ALA A 76 4.19 1.76 2.33
C ALA A 76 3.14 2.86 2.21
N ILE A 77 3.43 4.08 2.63
CA ILE A 77 2.46 5.19 2.64
C ILE A 77 2.59 5.99 1.35
N THR A 78 1.47 6.28 0.67
CA THR A 78 1.46 7.08 -0.56
C THR A 78 0.13 7.78 -0.80
N PRO A 79 0.09 9.08 -1.13
CA PRO A 79 1.20 10.04 -1.08
C PRO A 79 1.28 10.72 0.31
N VAL A 80 2.44 11.27 0.66
CA VAL A 80 2.70 12.02 1.90
C VAL A 80 3.23 13.42 1.54
N ALA A 81 2.87 14.45 2.30
CA ALA A 81 3.48 15.76 2.13
C ALA A 81 5.00 15.70 2.43
N PRO A 82 5.84 16.52 1.78
CA PRO A 82 7.28 16.61 2.08
C PRO A 82 7.54 17.37 3.40
N ASP A 83 6.84 16.98 4.47
CA ASP A 83 6.91 17.59 5.80
C ASP A 83 7.74 16.70 6.74
N PRO A 84 8.90 17.16 7.23
CA PRO A 84 9.73 16.40 8.15
C PRO A 84 8.99 15.88 9.38
N ALA A 85 8.05 16.63 9.97
CA ALA A 85 7.34 16.18 11.16
C ALA A 85 6.45 14.95 10.87
N LEU A 86 5.85 14.91 9.68
CA LEU A 86 5.02 13.80 9.23
C LEU A 86 5.87 12.58 8.86
N LEU A 87 7.01 12.81 8.22
CA LEU A 87 7.96 11.76 7.87
C LEU A 87 8.62 11.15 9.12
N ASP A 88 8.97 11.98 10.10
CA ASP A 88 9.50 11.54 11.40
C ASP A 88 8.47 10.68 12.13
N ALA A 89 7.19 11.09 12.18
CA ALA A 89 6.14 10.30 12.81
C ALA A 89 5.94 8.91 12.15
N TYR A 90 6.02 8.82 10.82
CA TYR A 90 5.98 7.53 10.13
C TYR A 90 7.24 6.68 10.40
N ALA A 91 8.42 7.30 10.40
CA ALA A 91 9.68 6.60 10.67
C ALA A 91 9.71 6.04 12.10
N GLU A 92 9.35 6.85 13.10
CA GLU A 92 9.24 6.45 14.51
C GLU A 92 8.23 5.33 14.72
N ALA A 93 7.15 5.33 13.93
CA ALA A 93 6.14 4.27 13.95
C ALA A 93 6.56 2.98 13.19
N GLY A 94 7.78 2.92 12.66
CA GLY A 94 8.34 1.73 12.01
C GLY A 94 7.90 1.50 10.55
N VAL A 95 7.35 2.53 9.89
CA VAL A 95 7.03 2.46 8.46
C VAL A 95 8.31 2.46 7.64
N GLN A 96 8.44 1.48 6.74
CA GLN A 96 9.66 1.26 5.95
C GLN A 96 9.73 2.08 4.66
N ARG A 97 8.59 2.61 4.19
CA ARG A 97 8.51 3.31 2.91
C ARG A 97 7.44 4.38 2.93
N VAL A 98 7.81 5.56 2.44
CA VAL A 98 6.91 6.67 2.16
C VAL A 98 7.21 7.20 0.75
N THR A 99 6.18 7.69 0.06
CA THR A 99 6.35 8.41 -1.20
C THR A 99 5.82 9.83 -1.05
N LEU A 100 6.54 10.79 -1.62
CA LEU A 100 6.21 12.21 -1.50
C LEU A 100 5.24 12.66 -2.57
N ALA A 101 4.28 13.49 -2.18
CA ALA A 101 3.30 14.11 -3.06
C ALA A 101 3.95 15.24 -3.87
N LEU A 102 4.26 15.00 -5.14
CA LEU A 102 4.62 16.07 -6.07
C LEU A 102 3.33 16.66 -6.67
N PRO A 103 3.01 17.95 -6.44
CA PRO A 103 1.90 18.58 -7.14
C PRO A 103 2.16 18.65 -8.65
N THR A 104 1.10 18.72 -9.45
CA THR A 104 1.23 18.98 -10.88
C THR A 104 1.72 20.42 -11.10
N LEU A 105 2.93 20.56 -11.62
CA LEU A 105 3.62 21.83 -11.84
C LEU A 105 4.21 21.89 -13.25
N PRO A 106 4.57 23.07 -13.78
CA PRO A 106 5.47 23.19 -14.93
C PRO A 106 6.78 22.42 -14.71
N GLU A 107 7.45 22.03 -15.80
CA GLU A 107 8.66 21.18 -15.74
C GLU A 107 9.76 21.77 -14.85
N SER A 108 10.11 23.05 -15.03
CA SER A 108 11.16 23.71 -14.25
C SER A 108 10.83 23.79 -12.76
N GLU A 109 9.56 23.99 -12.43
CA GLU A 109 9.08 24.00 -11.04
C GLU A 109 9.06 22.60 -10.43
N SER A 110 8.70 21.59 -11.22
CA SER A 110 8.74 20.18 -10.81
C SER A 110 10.18 19.74 -10.49
N LEU A 111 11.15 20.09 -11.32
CA LEU A 111 12.57 19.75 -11.08
C LEU A 111 13.09 20.40 -9.79
N ARG A 112 12.77 21.67 -9.56
CA ARG A 112 13.14 22.37 -8.31
C ARG A 112 12.50 21.71 -7.08
N ALA A 113 11.22 21.34 -7.16
CA ALA A 113 10.56 20.61 -6.08
C ALA A 113 11.20 19.22 -5.84
N LEU A 114 11.63 18.53 -6.89
CA LEU A 114 12.34 17.25 -6.76
C LEU A 114 13.73 17.41 -6.10
N ASP A 115 14.44 18.51 -6.36
CA ASP A 115 15.70 18.82 -5.65
C ASP A 115 15.44 19.07 -4.15
N GLU A 116 14.38 19.79 -3.81
CA GLU A 116 13.94 19.99 -2.42
C GLU A 116 13.57 18.65 -1.76
N PHE A 117 12.85 17.77 -2.47
CA PHE A 117 12.47 16.44 -1.97
C PHE A 117 13.70 15.56 -1.78
N ALA A 118 14.69 15.63 -2.66
CA ALA A 118 15.94 14.91 -2.52
C ALA A 118 16.71 15.35 -1.25
N ALA A 119 16.70 16.66 -0.93
CA ALA A 119 17.28 17.18 0.30
C ALA A 119 16.55 16.69 1.56
N VAL A 120 15.22 16.56 1.52
CA VAL A 120 14.44 15.96 2.62
C VAL A 120 14.75 14.47 2.76
N ALA A 121 14.72 13.72 1.66
CA ALA A 121 14.94 12.27 1.65
C ALA A 121 16.34 11.86 2.17
N GLN A 122 17.35 12.72 1.99
CA GLN A 122 18.69 12.55 2.54
C GLN A 122 18.71 12.31 4.05
N ARG A 123 17.74 12.88 4.78
CA ARG A 123 17.64 12.76 6.25
C ARG A 123 17.28 11.34 6.72
N TYR A 124 16.81 10.48 5.81
CA TYR A 124 16.33 9.13 6.09
C TYR A 124 17.14 8.04 5.36
N ARG A 125 18.37 8.36 4.94
CA ARG A 125 19.27 7.42 4.26
C ARG A 125 20.26 6.80 5.25
N ASP A 126 19.76 5.89 6.07
CA ASP A 126 20.58 4.95 6.83
C ASP A 126 20.53 3.55 6.19
#